data_AF-A0A1Y1R8R0-F1
#
_entry.id   AF-A0A1Y1R8R0-F1
#
_cell.length_a   1.000
_cell.length_b   1.000
_cell.length_c   1.000
_cell.angle_alpha   90.00
_cell.angle_beta   90.00
_cell.angle_gamma   90.00
#
_symmetry.space_group_name_H-M   'P 1'
#
loop_
_entity.id
_entity.type
_entity.pdbx_description
1 polymer ?
#
loop_
_entity_poly.entity_id
_entity_poly.type
_entity_poly.pdbx_seq_one_letter_code
_entity_poly.pdbx_strand_id
1 'polypeptide(L)' 'VAGARSVAYFSQIADDLVILESPPNFYAVAQVYENWYDVSDEEVLEIMGRFENNYSSQS' A
#
# COMPACT_ATOMS: atom_id res chain seq x y z
N VAL A 1 -2.38 -6.30 -1.05
CA VAL A 1 -2.00 -7.74 -1.07
C VAL A 1 -1.28 -8.10 0.22
N ALA A 2 -1.48 -9.30 0.78
CA ALA A 2 -0.75 -9.76 1.96
C ALA A 2 -0.56 -11.29 1.98
N GLY A 3 0.57 -11.76 2.48
CA GLY A 3 0.82 -13.19 2.72
C GLY A 3 0.16 -13.68 4.01
N ALA A 4 -0.16 -14.98 4.07
CA ALA A 4 -0.93 -15.59 5.16
C ALA A 4 -0.37 -15.31 6.57
N ARG A 5 0.96 -15.28 6.73
CA ARG A 5 1.60 -14.96 8.02
C ARG A 5 1.31 -13.52 8.47
N SER A 6 1.38 -12.56 7.56
CA SER A 6 1.06 -11.16 7.86
C SER A 6 -0.42 -10.99 8.19
N VAL A 7 -1.30 -11.65 7.44
CA VAL A 7 -2.75 -11.68 7.74
C VAL A 7 -2.99 -12.18 9.16
N ALA A 8 -2.41 -13.32 9.52
CA ALA A 8 -2.57 -13.91 10.84
C ALA A 8 -2.05 -12.99 11.96
N TYR A 9 -0.91 -12.33 11.75
CA TYR A 9 -0.34 -11.39 12.73
C TYR A 9 -1.19 -10.13 12.89
N PHE A 10 -1.51 -9.44 11.79
CA PHE A 10 -2.24 -8.18 11.84
C PHE A 10 -3.68 -8.34 12.31
N SER A 11 -4.31 -9.49 12.05
CA SER A 11 -5.66 -9.80 12.57
C SER A 11 -5.75 -9.83 14.10
N GLN A 12 -4.62 -9.91 14.80
CA GLN A 12 -4.57 -9.95 16.26
C GLN A 12 -4.29 -8.58 16.90
N ILE A 13 -3.80 -7.61 16.13
CA ILE A 13 -3.31 -6.33 16.69
C ILE A 13 -4.03 -5.09 16.16
N ALA A 14 -4.77 -5.21 15.05
CA ALA A 14 -5.55 -4.13 14.48
C ALA A 14 -7.03 -4.30 14.85
N ASP A 15 -7.72 -3.19 15.14
CA ASP A 15 -9.17 -3.19 15.32
C ASP A 15 -9.89 -3.60 14.02
N ASP A 16 -9.45 -3.05 12.89
CA ASP A 16 -9.95 -3.37 11.55
C ASP A 16 -8.79 -3.71 10.60
N LEU A 17 -8.96 -4.79 9.82
CA LEU A 17 -8.00 -5.22 8.81
C LEU A 17 -8.69 -5.40 7.45
N VAL A 18 -8.32 -4.56 6.48
CA VAL A 18 -8.83 -4.62 5.10
C VAL A 18 -7.75 -5.20 4.19
N ILE A 19 -8.04 -6.37 3.61
CA ILE A 19 -7.15 -7.06 2.66
C ILE A 19 -7.85 -7.17 1.31
N LEU A 20 -7.31 -6.51 0.29
CA LEU A 20 -7.83 -6.62 -1.07
C LEU A 20 -7.54 -7.97 -1.71
N GLU A 21 -6.38 -8.56 -1.41
CA GLU A 21 -5.97 -9.86 -1.96
C GLU A 21 -4.99 -10.58 -1.03
N SER A 22 -5.17 -11.89 -0.86
CA SER A 22 -4.21 -12.78 -0.18
C SER A 22 -4.03 -14.05 -1.02
N PRO A 23 -3.06 -14.06 -1.95
CA PRO A 23 -2.84 -15.21 -2.83
C PRO A 23 -2.39 -16.45 -2.03
N PRO A 24 -2.91 -17.65 -2.33
CA PRO A 24 -2.51 -18.88 -1.63
C PRO A 24 -1.02 -19.21 -1.82
N ASN A 25 -0.46 -18.86 -2.98
CA ASN A 25 0.96 -19.00 -3.30
C ASN A 25 1.64 -17.63 -3.30
N PHE A 26 1.67 -16.97 -2.14
CA PHE A 26 2.26 -15.63 -2.03
C PHE A 26 3.81 -15.71 -1.97
N TYR A 27 4.49 -15.29 -3.05
CA TYR A 27 5.95 -15.22 -3.08
C TYR A 27 6.51 -13.80 -2.89
N ALA A 28 5.87 -12.79 -3.48
CA ALA A 28 6.34 -11.41 -3.45
C ALA A 28 5.19 -10.40 -3.58
N VAL A 29 5.40 -9.16 -3.13
CA VAL A 29 4.40 -8.09 -3.34
C VAL A 29 4.25 -7.75 -4.82
N ALA A 30 5.37 -7.66 -5.55
CA ALA A 30 5.38 -7.30 -6.98
C ALA A 30 4.60 -8.26 -7.89
N GLN A 31 4.39 -9.53 -7.46
CA GLN A 31 3.76 -10.56 -8.31
C GLN A 31 2.31 -10.23 -8.72
N VAL A 32 1.64 -9.32 -8.01
CA VAL A 32 0.26 -8.92 -8.28
C VAL A 32 0.14 -7.56 -8.99
N TYR A 33 1.26 -6.92 -9.31
CA TYR A 33 1.27 -5.64 -10.02
C TYR A 33 1.76 -5.85 -11.46
N GLU A 34 0.96 -5.43 -12.43
CA GLU A 34 1.35 -5.46 -13.85
C GLU A 34 2.53 -4.51 -14.13
N ASN A 35 2.51 -3.32 -13.51
CA ASN A 35 3.56 -2.31 -13.64
C ASN A 35 4.21 -2.05 -12.29
N TRP A 36 5.19 -2.89 -11.92
CA TRP A 36 6.00 -2.70 -10.72
C TRP A 36 7.25 -1.88 -11.04
N TYR A 37 7.44 -0.76 -10.33
CA TYR A 37 8.62 0.09 -10.46
C TYR A 37 9.01 0.69 -9.11
N ASP A 38 10.27 1.07 -8.97
CA ASP A 38 10.76 1.77 -7.80
C ASP A 38 10.35 3.25 -7.88
N VAL A 39 9.71 3.74 -6.82
CA VAL A 39 9.32 5.16 -6.69
C VAL A 39 10.51 5.94 -6.13
N SER A 40 10.96 7.00 -6.84
CA SER A 40 12.10 7.81 -6.41
C SER A 40 11.73 8.82 -5.33
N ASP A 41 12.72 9.35 -4.61
CA ASP A 41 12.51 10.38 -3.58
C ASP A 41 11.82 11.62 -4.18
N GLU A 42 12.18 12.02 -5.41
CA GLU A 42 11.56 13.15 -6.11
C GLU A 42 10.07 12.90 -6.39
N GLU A 43 9.71 11.69 -6.82
CA GLU A 43 8.31 11.32 -7.07
C GLU A 43 7.51 11.28 -5.76
N VAL A 44 8.10 10.78 -4.67
CA VAL A 44 7.49 10.82 -3.33
C VAL A 44 7.17 12.26 -2.92
N LEU A 45 8.13 13.17 -3.05
CA LEU A 45 7.95 14.59 -2.70
C LEU A 45 6.87 15.25 -3.56
N GLU A 46 6.82 14.94 -4.86
CA GLU A 46 5.79 15.46 -5.76
C GLU A 46 4.39 14.96 -5.33
N ILE A 47 4.24 13.67 -5.04
CA ILE A 47 2.98 13.09 -4.58
C ILE A 47 2.52 13.79 -3.29
N MET A 48 3.41 13.95 -2.31
CA MET A 48 3.09 14.63 -1.04
C MET A 48 2.64 16.08 -1.26
N GLY A 49 3.35 16.85 -2.10
CA GLY A 49 2.98 18.22 -2.41
C GLY A 49 1.61 18.34 -3.12
N ARG A 50 1.25 17.38 -3.99
CA ARG A 50 -0.08 17.34 -4.61
C ARG A 50 -1.17 17.15 -3.55
N PHE A 51 -0.96 16.30 -2.54
CA PHE A 51 -1.92 16.14 -1.45
C PHE A 51 -2.10 17.43 -0.65
N GLU A 52 -1.02 18.09 -0.23
CA GLU A 52 -1.07 19.34 0.55
C GLU A 52 -1.83 20.47 -0.17
N ASN A 53 -1.57 20.62 -1.48
CA ASN A 53 -2.25 21.61 -2.30
C ASN A 53 -3.74 21.31 -2.47
N ASN A 54 -4.12 20.03 -2.61
CA ASN A 54 -5.51 19.62 -2.74
C ASN A 54 -6.32 19.89 -1.46
N TYR A 55 -5.71 19.76 -0.27
CA TYR A 55 -6.34 20.14 1.00
C TYR A 55 -6.44 21.66 1.18
N SER A 56 -5.39 22.38 0.77
CA SER A 56 -5.36 23.86 0.88
C SER A 56 -6.34 24.53 -0.10
N SER A 57 -6.68 23.89 -1.21
CA SER A 57 -7.63 24.39 -2.21
C SER A 57 -9.10 24.05 -1.91
N GLN A 58 -9.35 23.20 -0.89
CA GLN A 58 -10.69 22.81 -0.44
C GLN A 58 -11.09 23.48 0.89
N SER A 59 -10.20 24.27 1.48
CA SER A 59 -10.42 25.08 2.69
C SER A 59 -10.64 26.54 2.33
#